data_AF-L0RBU3-F1
#
_entry.id   AF-L0RBU3-F1
#
_cell.length_a   1.000
_cell.length_b   1.000
_cell.length_c   1.000
_cell.angle_alpha   90.00
_cell.angle_beta   90.00
_cell.angle_gamma   90.00
#
_symmetry.space_group_name_H-M   'P 1'
#
loop_
_entity.id
_entity.type
_entity.pdbx_description
1 polymer ?
#
loop_
_entity_poly.entity_id
_entity_poly.type
_entity_poly.pdbx_seq_one_letter_code
_entity_poly.pdbx_strand_id
1 'polypeptide(L)' 'MTAFSKNILTAADNEYVCYCSKVTKKQITAAINNGASSLADIKSTIGACMDGRCKELNPRGR' A
#
# COMPACT_ATOMS: atom_id res chain seq x y z
N MET A 1 -8.09 9.12 -17.31
CA MET A 1 -7.79 9.27 -15.88
C MET A 1 -7.20 7.95 -15.40
N THR A 2 -6.03 7.92 -14.76
CA THR A 2 -5.47 6.67 -14.23
C THR A 2 -6.15 6.34 -12.90
N ALA A 3 -6.40 5.05 -12.63
CA ALA A 3 -7.02 4.58 -11.38
C ALA A 3 -6.13 4.73 -10.13
N PHE A 4 -4.96 5.34 -10.28
CA PHE A 4 -3.94 5.51 -9.24
C PHE A 4 -3.10 6.76 -9.51
N SER A 5 -2.46 7.28 -8.47
CA SER A 5 -1.51 8.37 -8.53
C SER A 5 -0.13 7.88 -8.98
N LYS A 6 0.50 8.57 -9.95
CA LYS A 6 1.86 8.20 -10.41
C LYS A 6 2.89 8.34 -9.29
N ASN A 7 2.78 9.39 -8.48
CA ASN A 7 3.59 9.66 -7.31
C ASN A 7 2.76 9.38 -6.04
N ILE A 8 3.22 8.45 -5.21
CA ILE A 8 2.50 8.07 -3.98
C ILE A 8 2.51 9.19 -2.92
N LEU A 9 3.52 10.07 -2.94
CA LEU A 9 3.64 11.17 -1.99
C LEU A 9 2.46 12.16 -2.15
N THR A 10 1.92 12.30 -3.36
CA THR A 10 0.80 13.19 -3.68
C THR A 10 -0.56 12.46 -3.73
N ALA A 11 -0.61 11.15 -3.50
CA ALA A 11 -1.86 10.39 -3.50
C ALA A 11 -2.77 10.77 -2.33
N ALA A 12 -4.08 10.61 -2.51
CA ALA A 12 -5.05 10.73 -1.43
C ALA A 12 -4.86 9.61 -0.39
N ASP A 13 -5.22 9.89 0.85
CA ASP A 13 -5.06 8.96 1.98
C ASP A 13 -5.81 7.63 1.82
N ASN A 14 -6.93 7.65 1.10
CA ASN A 14 -7.75 6.49 0.79
C ASN A 14 -7.28 5.70 -0.45
N GLU A 15 -6.23 6.14 -1.14
CA GLU A 15 -5.70 5.41 -2.30
C GLU A 15 -5.03 4.11 -1.84
N TYR A 16 -5.30 3.02 -2.56
CA TYR A 16 -4.65 1.75 -2.30
C TYR A 16 -3.19 1.75 -2.75
N VAL A 17 -2.31 1.30 -1.86
CA VAL A 17 -0.91 1.03 -2.14
C VAL A 17 -0.70 -0.46 -2.40
N CYS A 18 -1.33 -1.32 -1.60
CA CYS A 18 -1.42 -2.75 -1.87
C CYS A 18 -2.84 -3.11 -2.29
N TYR A 19 -3.04 -3.38 -3.58
CA TYR A 19 -4.35 -3.71 -4.13
C TYR A 19 -4.83 -5.11 -3.73
N CYS A 20 -3.90 -6.06 -3.56
CA CYS A 20 -4.24 -7.43 -3.18
C CYS A 20 -4.94 -7.47 -1.82
N SER A 21 -4.32 -6.80 -0.84
CA SER A 21 -4.76 -6.82 0.56
C SER A 21 -5.54 -5.55 0.95
N LYS A 22 -5.90 -4.71 -0.03
CA LYS A 22 -6.65 -3.45 0.12
C LYS A 22 -6.08 -2.49 1.18
N VAL A 23 -4.75 -2.36 1.21
CA VAL A 23 -4.05 -1.47 2.15
C VAL A 23 -3.92 -0.08 1.54
N THR A 24 -4.37 0.94 2.27
CA THR A 24 -4.33 2.35 1.84
C THR A 24 -3.04 3.06 2.23
N LYS A 25 -2.78 4.22 1.61
CA LYS A 25 -1.71 5.14 2.01
C LYS A 25 -1.81 5.51 3.48
N LYS A 26 -3.01 5.84 3.97
CA LYS A 26 -3.24 6.20 5.38
C LYS A 26 -2.86 5.08 6.35
N GLN A 27 -3.11 3.82 6.00
CA GLN A 27 -2.71 2.70 6.86
C GLN A 27 -1.19 2.56 6.94
N ILE A 28 -0.47 2.79 5.83
CA ILE A 28 0.99 2.77 5.82
C ILE A 28 1.55 3.92 6.66
N THR A 29 1.07 5.15 6.47
CA THR A 29 1.56 6.30 7.25
C THR A 29 1.22 6.18 8.73
N ALA A 30 0.04 5.66 9.07
CA ALA A 30 -0.32 5.36 10.46
C ALA A 30 0.61 4.30 11.09
N ALA A 31 0.96 3.24 10.36
CA ALA A 31 1.91 2.24 10.85
C ALA A 31 3.30 2.85 11.11
N ILE A 32 3.78 3.72 10.20
CA ILE A 32 5.04 4.45 10.39
C ILE A 32 4.98 5.35 11.63
N ASN A 33 3.90 6.12 11.79
CA ASN A 33 3.69 6.99 12.96
C ASN A 33 3.61 6.18 14.28
N ASN A 34 3.19 4.93 14.21
CA ASN A 34 3.13 4.00 15.34
C ASN A 34 4.44 3.23 15.57
N GLY A 35 5.52 3.56 14.85
CA GLY A 35 6.86 3.03 15.08
C GLY A 35 7.34 1.97 14.10
N ALA A 36 6.57 1.63 13.05
CA ALA A 36 7.07 0.75 12.00
C ALA A 36 8.24 1.43 11.28
N SER A 37 9.40 0.76 11.25
CA SER A 37 10.65 1.32 10.70
C SER A 37 11.19 0.51 9.52
N SER A 38 10.58 -0.65 9.24
CA SER A 38 10.98 -1.54 8.16
C SER A 38 9.80 -2.05 7.34
N LEU A 39 10.07 -2.56 6.14
CA LEU A 39 9.05 -3.25 5.34
C LEU A 39 8.53 -4.50 6.06
N ALA A 40 9.37 -5.17 6.86
CA ALA A 40 8.94 -6.32 7.65
C ALA A 40 7.88 -5.92 8.69
N ASP A 41 8.06 -4.78 9.37
CA ASP A 41 7.08 -4.24 10.32
C ASP A 41 5.77 -3.88 9.62
N ILE A 42 5.84 -3.26 8.44
CA ILE A 42 4.64 -2.92 7.65
C ILE A 42 3.88 -4.20 7.25
N LYS A 43 4.61 -5.23 6.80
CA LYS A 43 4.01 -6.53 6.45
C LYS A 43 3.33 -7.18 7.65
N SER A 44 4.01 -7.23 8.79
CA SER A 44 3.49 -7.88 10.01
C SER A 44 2.32 -7.12 10.63
N THR A 45 2.32 -5.79 10.57
CA THR A 45 1.33 -4.95 11.25
C THR A 45 0.05 -4.78 10.45
N ILE A 46 0.14 -4.59 9.13
CA ILE A 46 -1.02 -4.25 8.29
C ILE A 46 -1.20 -5.17 7.08
N GLY A 47 -0.41 -6.24 6.96
CA GLY A 47 -0.63 -7.30 5.97
C GLY A 47 -0.35 -6.91 4.51
N ALA A 48 0.31 -5.79 4.26
CA ALA A 48 0.65 -5.38 2.90
C ALA A 48 1.61 -6.40 2.23
N CYS A 49 1.48 -6.59 0.91
CA CYS A 49 2.42 -7.39 0.10
C CYS A 49 2.53 -8.89 0.47
N MET A 50 1.45 -9.50 1.00
CA MET A 50 1.45 -10.91 1.41
C MET A 50 0.89 -11.85 0.32
N ASP A 51 -0.12 -11.42 -0.45
CA ASP A 51 -0.84 -12.31 -1.37
C ASP A 51 -0.14 -12.56 -2.71
N GLY A 52 0.85 -11.74 -3.10
CA GLY A 52 1.63 -11.94 -4.33
C GLY A 52 0.89 -11.76 -5.67
N ARG A 53 -0.39 -11.36 -5.67
CA ARG A 53 -1.23 -11.22 -6.88
C ARG A 53 -1.09 -9.86 -7.59
N CYS A 54 0.06 -9.20 -7.48
CA CYS A 54 0.22 -7.81 -7.94
C CYS A 54 0.01 -7.66 -9.45
N LYS A 55 0.43 -8.64 -10.26
CA LYS A 55 0.22 -8.61 -11.72
C LYS A 55 -1.25 -8.62 -12.13
N GLU A 56 -2.11 -9.22 -11.32
CA GLU A 56 -3.54 -9.38 -11.59
C GLU A 56 -4.37 -8.25 -10.98
N LEU A 57 -4.09 -7.90 -9.72
CA LEU A 57 -4.95 -7.02 -8.93
C LEU A 57 -4.47 -5.56 -8.89
N ASN A 58 -3.18 -5.30 -9.11
CA ASN A 58 -2.68 -3.93 -9.15
C ASN A 58 -2.93 -3.33 -10.55
N PRO A 59 -3.60 -2.18 -10.70
CA PRO A 59 -3.79 -1.52 -12.00
C PRO A 59 -2.47 -1.13 -12.67
N ARG A 60 -1.34 -1.20 -11.96
CA ARG A 60 0.02 -1.00 -12.49
C ARG A 60 0.63 -2.27 -13.10
N GLY A 61 -0.01 -3.43 -12.92
CA GLY A 61 0.45 -4.74 -13.39
C GLY A 61 1.72 -5.26 -12.71
N ARG A 62 2.07 -4.74 -11.52
CA ARG A 62 3.27 -5.08 -10.76
C ARG A 62 3.12 -4.84 -9.27
#